data_AF-A0AAV5S5C1-F1
#
_entry.id   AF-A0AAV5S5C1-F1
#
_cell.length_a   1.000
_cell.length_b   1.000
_cell.length_c   1.000
_cell.angle_alpha   90.00
_cell.angle_beta   90.00
_cell.angle_gamma   90.00
#
_symmetry.space_group_name_H-M   'P 1'
#
loop_
_entity.id
_entity.type
_entity.pdbx_description
1 polymer ?
#
loop_
_entity_poly.entity_id
_entity_poly.type
_entity_poly.pdbx_seq_one_letter_code
_entity_poly.pdbx_strand_id
1 'polypeptide(L)'
;MSLNNTVYCGICSYPPEYCEFSGKLKRCKVWLQENHPDMFEQLYGGEEGAEEDSSVAAAAKKLGESSIGEERENKLEKDLLRMQTKQENREQRELAKKLSSKVVIKREARTKRKFIVAISGLEVFEIDMKKLAKTFASKFATGCSVSKNAEKNQEIVIQGDVLEDVEAYIHALLKEKGMEDVKVETIDTKKKKKPTTTPEAK
;
A
#
# COMPACT_ATOMS: atom_id res chain seq x y z
N MET A 1 38.26 32.61 17.31
CA MET A 1 37.69 31.59 16.40
C MET A 1 36.22 31.91 16.26
N SER A 2 35.82 32.50 15.14
CA SER A 2 34.42 32.87 14.90
C SER A 2 33.60 31.60 14.70
N LEU A 3 32.51 31.44 15.46
CA LEU A 3 31.56 30.36 15.28
C LEU A 3 30.81 30.61 13.97
N ASN A 4 31.04 29.75 12.96
CA ASN A 4 30.26 29.79 11.73
C ASN A 4 28.82 29.40 12.08
N ASN A 5 27.92 30.38 12.09
CA ASN A 5 26.49 30.13 12.31
C ASN A 5 25.89 29.60 11.01
N THR A 6 25.77 28.28 10.90
CA THR A 6 25.13 27.64 9.73
C THR A 6 23.62 27.81 9.84
N VAL A 7 23.05 28.56 8.90
CA VAL A 7 21.60 28.69 8.76
C VAL A 7 21.04 27.45 8.08
N TYR A 8 19.97 26.89 8.63
CA TYR A 8 19.25 25.76 8.04
C TYR A 8 17.93 26.21 7.47
N CYS A 9 17.54 25.64 6.32
CA CYS A 9 16.27 25.94 5.70
C CYS A 9 15.10 25.38 6.51
N GLY A 10 14.09 26.21 6.80
CA GLY A 10 12.90 25.81 7.54
C GLY A 10 12.00 24.78 6.84
N ILE A 11 12.19 24.49 5.54
CA ILE A 11 11.34 23.57 4.76
C ILE A 11 11.94 22.19 4.60
N CYS A 12 13.25 22.12 4.32
CA CYS A 12 13.95 20.87 4.09
C CYS A 12 14.92 20.50 5.21
N SER A 13 15.15 21.40 6.18
CA SER A 13 16.10 21.24 7.29
C SER A 13 17.56 20.99 6.86
N TYR A 14 17.85 21.18 5.57
CA TYR A 14 19.19 21.20 5.02
C TYR A 14 19.74 22.63 4.97
N PRO A 15 21.07 22.80 4.92
CA PRO A 15 21.66 24.09 4.58
C PRO A 15 21.14 24.58 3.22
N PRO A 16 21.00 25.89 3.01
CA PRO A 16 20.50 26.50 1.77
C PRO A 16 21.14 25.94 0.48
N GLU A 17 22.46 25.72 0.50
CA GLU A 17 23.25 25.08 -0.57
C GLU A 17 22.70 23.73 -1.03
N TYR A 18 22.15 22.95 -0.10
CA TYR A 18 21.72 21.58 -0.35
C TYR A 18 20.21 21.47 -0.57
N CYS A 19 19.46 22.59 -0.65
CA CYS A 19 18.03 22.47 -0.85
C CYS A 19 17.67 21.85 -2.23
N GLU A 20 18.52 21.93 -3.24
CA GLU A 20 18.30 21.28 -4.55
C GLU A 20 18.12 19.76 -4.48
N PHE A 21 18.72 19.10 -3.48
CA PHE A 21 18.60 17.67 -3.26
C PHE A 21 17.31 17.29 -2.53
N SER A 22 16.66 18.27 -1.90
CA SER A 22 15.33 18.10 -1.35
C SER A 22 14.34 18.39 -2.47
N GLY A 23 13.47 17.44 -2.82
CA GLY A 23 12.44 17.61 -3.87
C GLY A 23 11.41 18.72 -3.61
N LYS A 24 11.68 19.67 -2.71
CA LYS A 24 10.91 20.84 -2.31
C LYS A 24 11.62 22.17 -2.65
N LEU A 25 12.55 22.16 -3.61
CA LEU A 25 13.37 23.33 -4.02
C LEU A 25 12.55 24.62 -4.21
N LYS A 26 11.41 24.56 -4.89
CA LYS A 26 10.54 25.73 -5.14
C LYS A 26 10.07 26.42 -3.86
N ARG A 27 9.79 25.65 -2.79
CA ARG A 27 9.36 26.21 -1.49
C ARG A 27 10.55 26.74 -0.68
N CYS A 28 11.72 26.11 -0.80
CA CYS A 28 12.94 26.63 -0.20
C CYS A 28 13.37 27.96 -0.79
N LYS A 29 13.31 28.12 -2.14
CA LYS A 29 13.71 29.36 -2.82
C LYS A 29 12.90 30.55 -2.30
N VAL A 30 11.58 30.40 -2.20
CA VAL A 30 10.68 31.42 -1.64
C VAL A 30 11.04 31.77 -0.20
N TRP A 31 11.25 30.75 0.64
CA TRP A 31 11.64 30.98 2.05
C TRP A 31 13.01 31.63 2.19
N LEU A 32 13.97 31.26 1.35
CA LEU A 32 15.32 31.83 1.37
C LEU A 32 15.28 33.31 0.93
N GLN A 33 14.48 33.64 -0.08
CA GLN A 33 14.25 35.02 -0.52
C GLN A 33 13.61 35.89 0.56
N GLU A 34 12.65 35.35 1.32
CA GLU A 34 11.93 36.09 2.38
C GLU A 34 12.74 36.26 3.67
N ASN A 35 13.52 35.24 4.07
CA ASN A 35 14.21 35.24 5.37
C ASN A 35 15.68 35.65 5.28
N HIS A 36 16.34 35.37 4.16
CA HIS A 36 17.76 35.63 3.97
C HIS A 36 18.08 36.03 2.51
N PRO A 37 17.70 37.25 2.09
CA PRO A 37 17.93 37.73 0.73
C PRO A 37 19.42 37.76 0.35
N ASP A 38 20.30 38.08 1.29
CA ASP A 38 21.76 38.10 1.07
C ASP A 38 22.32 36.73 0.65
N MET A 39 21.82 35.64 1.24
CA MET A 39 22.23 34.27 0.87
C MET A 39 21.54 33.82 -0.41
N PHE A 40 20.33 34.29 -0.69
CA PHE A 40 19.65 34.02 -1.95
C PHE A 40 20.41 34.63 -3.13
N GLU A 41 20.88 35.87 -3.02
CA GLU A 41 21.70 36.52 -4.06
C GLU A 41 23.04 35.82 -4.28
N GLN A 42 23.69 35.35 -3.21
CA GLN A 42 24.96 34.60 -3.32
C GLN A 42 24.78 33.24 -4.00
N LEU A 43 23.67 32.55 -3.74
CA LEU A 43 23.41 31.19 -4.23
C LEU A 43 22.76 31.13 -5.61
N TYR A 44 21.86 32.07 -5.88
CA TYR A 44 21.01 32.06 -7.07
C TYR A 44 21.23 33.28 -7.98
N GLY A 45 22.09 34.23 -7.60
CA GLY A 45 22.41 35.42 -8.41
C GLY A 45 23.46 35.21 -9.50
N GLY A 46 24.04 34.01 -9.63
CA GLY A 46 24.93 33.65 -10.74
C GLY A 46 24.17 33.29 -12.02
N GLU A 47 24.78 33.49 -13.19
CA GLU A 47 24.19 33.28 -14.53
C GLU A 47 23.56 31.89 -14.77
N GLU A 48 23.84 30.89 -13.93
CA GLU A 48 23.27 29.53 -14.00
C GLU A 48 21.90 29.39 -13.29
N GLY A 49 21.44 30.41 -12.54
CA GLY A 49 20.14 30.43 -11.85
C GLY A 49 19.03 31.21 -12.57
N ALA A 50 19.40 32.07 -13.54
CA ALA A 50 18.51 33.03 -14.19
C ALA A 50 17.50 32.40 -15.16
N GLU A 51 17.74 31.16 -15.61
CA GLU A 51 16.87 30.47 -16.57
C GLU A 51 15.61 29.85 -15.94
N GLU A 52 15.56 29.70 -14.61
CA GLU A 52 14.32 29.33 -13.88
C GLU A 52 13.53 30.54 -13.34
N ASP A 53 14.08 31.76 -13.45
CA ASP A 53 13.60 32.97 -12.74
C ASP A 53 12.35 33.61 -13.36
N SER A 54 12.04 33.31 -14.63
CA SER A 54 10.77 33.73 -15.26
C SER A 54 9.53 33.14 -14.56
N SER A 55 9.71 32.06 -13.78
CA SER A 55 8.65 31.45 -12.98
C SER A 55 8.54 32.01 -11.55
N VAL A 56 9.60 32.66 -11.05
CA VAL A 56 9.72 33.13 -9.65
C VAL A 56 9.30 34.59 -9.54
N ALA A 57 9.64 35.45 -10.51
CA ALA A 57 9.07 36.80 -10.60
C ALA A 57 7.53 36.77 -10.77
N ALA A 58 6.99 35.75 -11.45
CA ALA A 58 5.56 35.49 -11.55
C ALA A 58 4.93 34.99 -10.23
N ALA A 59 5.71 34.32 -9.37
CA ALA A 59 5.29 33.90 -8.04
C ALA A 59 5.27 35.07 -7.05
N ALA A 60 6.24 35.99 -7.12
CA ALA A 60 6.26 37.22 -6.32
C ALA A 60 5.09 38.16 -6.67
N LYS A 61 4.75 38.30 -7.96
CA LYS A 61 3.55 39.05 -8.39
C LYS A 61 2.23 38.37 -7.95
N LYS A 62 2.22 37.05 -7.73
CA LYS A 62 1.09 36.29 -7.17
C LYS A 62 0.96 36.37 -5.64
N LEU A 63 2.04 36.73 -4.93
CA LEU A 63 2.04 36.98 -3.49
C LEU A 63 1.58 38.42 -3.14
N GLY A 64 1.88 39.40 -3.99
CA GLY A 64 1.47 40.80 -3.80
C GLY A 64 -0.03 41.08 -4.00
N GLU A 65 -0.82 40.10 -4.44
CA GLU A 65 -2.28 40.19 -4.57
C GLU A 65 -2.96 39.58 -3.33
N SER A 66 -2.60 40.10 -2.16
CA SER A 66 -2.98 39.64 -0.82
C SER A 66 -4.37 40.12 -0.38
N SER A 67 -5.29 40.33 -1.33
CA SER A 67 -6.68 40.76 -1.07
C SER A 67 -7.74 39.82 -1.66
N ILE A 68 -7.36 38.59 -2.05
CA ILE A 68 -8.27 37.52 -2.52
C ILE A 68 -7.92 36.22 -1.78
N GLY A 69 -7.89 36.28 -0.45
CA GLY A 69 -7.55 35.15 0.44
C GLY A 69 -8.66 34.08 0.46
N GLU A 70 -9.91 34.51 0.64
CA GLU A 70 -11.05 33.61 0.87
C GLU A 70 -11.37 32.74 -0.36
N GLU A 71 -11.22 33.26 -1.58
CA GLU A 71 -11.53 32.50 -2.81
C GLU A 71 -10.47 31.45 -3.17
N ARG A 72 -9.21 31.66 -2.75
CA ARG A 72 -8.13 30.67 -2.92
C ARG A 72 -8.19 29.60 -1.84
N GLU A 73 -8.52 29.96 -0.61
CA GLU A 73 -8.72 29.03 0.50
C GLU A 73 -9.90 28.08 0.23
N ASN A 74 -11.05 28.60 -0.21
CA ASN A 74 -12.20 27.78 -0.60
C ASN A 74 -11.89 26.83 -1.78
N LYS A 75 -11.04 27.24 -2.74
CA LYS A 75 -10.62 26.38 -3.86
C LYS A 75 -9.66 25.28 -3.38
N LEU A 76 -8.76 25.58 -2.43
CA LEU A 76 -7.87 24.61 -1.79
C LEU A 76 -8.64 23.60 -0.94
N GLU A 77 -9.59 24.05 -0.12
CA GLU A 77 -10.44 23.16 0.69
C GLU A 77 -11.28 22.22 -0.18
N LYS A 78 -11.87 22.73 -1.27
CA LYS A 78 -12.64 21.91 -2.22
C LYS A 78 -11.78 20.88 -2.96
N ASP A 79 -10.53 21.21 -3.28
CA ASP A 79 -9.60 20.27 -3.92
C ASP A 79 -9.07 19.22 -2.93
N LEU A 80 -8.81 19.61 -1.67
CA LEU A 80 -8.47 18.68 -0.58
C LEU A 80 -9.61 17.71 -0.28
N LEU A 81 -10.86 18.20 -0.22
CA LEU A 81 -12.04 17.34 -0.01
C LEU A 81 -12.21 16.37 -1.17
N ARG A 82 -11.98 16.83 -2.42
CA ARG A 82 -12.06 15.97 -3.62
C ARG A 82 -10.94 14.93 -3.67
N MET A 83 -9.73 15.26 -3.18
CA MET A 83 -8.63 14.30 -3.04
C MET A 83 -8.94 13.27 -1.95
N GLN A 84 -9.50 13.68 -0.81
CA GLN A 84 -9.90 12.79 0.27
C GLN A 84 -11.02 11.84 -0.16
N THR A 85 -12.10 12.33 -0.78
CA THR A 85 -13.18 11.45 -1.29
C THR A 85 -12.69 10.47 -2.37
N LYS A 86 -11.66 10.84 -3.13
CA LYS A 86 -11.04 9.94 -4.12
C LYS A 86 -10.15 8.88 -3.45
N GLN A 87 -9.46 9.22 -2.36
CA GLN A 87 -8.68 8.28 -1.56
C GLN A 87 -9.60 7.31 -0.82
N GLU A 88 -10.62 7.81 -0.13
CA GLU A 88 -11.61 6.99 0.58
C GLU A 88 -12.35 6.03 -0.36
N ASN A 89 -12.77 6.49 -1.55
CA ASN A 89 -13.36 5.60 -2.55
C ASN A 89 -12.38 4.53 -3.07
N ARG A 90 -11.07 4.84 -3.10
CA ARG A 90 -10.04 3.87 -3.52
C ARG A 90 -9.82 2.82 -2.45
N GLU A 91 -9.72 3.25 -1.19
CA GLU A 91 -9.61 2.39 -0.03
C GLU A 91 -10.85 1.52 0.15
N GLN A 92 -12.06 2.07 -0.02
CA GLN A 92 -13.30 1.29 -0.01
C GLN A 92 -13.36 0.26 -1.13
N ARG A 93 -12.86 0.58 -2.33
CA ARG A 93 -12.76 -0.38 -3.43
C ARG A 93 -11.72 -1.46 -3.17
N GLU A 94 -10.63 -1.14 -2.50
CA GLU A 94 -9.61 -2.12 -2.09
C GLU A 94 -10.14 -3.02 -0.97
N LEU A 95 -10.82 -2.45 0.02
CA LEU A 95 -11.51 -3.20 1.08
C LEU A 95 -12.62 -4.08 0.51
N ALA A 96 -13.42 -3.58 -0.45
CA ALA A 96 -14.44 -4.38 -1.12
C ALA A 96 -13.83 -5.53 -1.95
N LYS A 97 -12.66 -5.31 -2.59
CA LYS A 97 -11.91 -6.39 -3.26
C LYS A 97 -11.37 -7.40 -2.24
N LYS A 98 -10.83 -6.94 -1.12
CA LYS A 98 -10.36 -7.78 -0.01
C LYS A 98 -11.50 -8.63 0.58
N LEU A 99 -12.70 -8.06 0.73
CA LEU A 99 -13.89 -8.74 1.23
C LEU A 99 -14.52 -9.70 0.20
N SER A 100 -14.50 -9.37 -1.09
CA SER A 100 -15.04 -10.26 -2.15
C SER A 100 -14.12 -11.43 -2.50
N SER A 101 -12.88 -11.40 -2.01
CA SER A 101 -11.87 -12.39 -2.39
C SER A 101 -12.14 -13.72 -1.71
N LYS A 102 -12.23 -14.77 -2.53
CA LYS A 102 -12.50 -16.13 -2.08
C LYS A 102 -11.19 -16.89 -1.95
N VAL A 103 -11.05 -17.64 -0.85
CA VAL A 103 -9.97 -18.61 -0.67
C VAL A 103 -10.50 -19.97 -1.11
N VAL A 104 -9.80 -20.63 -2.03
CA VAL A 104 -10.22 -21.94 -2.54
C VAL A 104 -9.22 -22.99 -2.07
N ILE A 105 -9.73 -24.02 -1.40
CA ILE A 105 -8.94 -25.16 -0.93
C ILE A 105 -9.35 -26.37 -1.79
N LYS A 106 -8.46 -26.85 -2.63
CA LYS A 106 -8.69 -28.01 -3.50
C LYS A 106 -7.94 -29.22 -2.97
N ARG A 107 -8.62 -30.36 -2.89
CA ARG A 107 -7.96 -31.65 -2.67
C ARG A 107 -7.82 -32.40 -3.99
N GLU A 108 -6.58 -32.70 -4.35
CA GLU A 108 -6.22 -33.43 -5.54
C GLU A 108 -5.49 -34.73 -5.18
N ALA A 109 -5.80 -35.83 -5.86
CA ALA A 109 -5.10 -37.08 -5.67
C ALA A 109 -3.80 -37.07 -6.47
N ARG A 110 -2.64 -37.11 -5.81
CA ARG A 110 -1.33 -37.23 -6.49
C ARG A 110 -1.15 -38.62 -7.08
N THR A 111 -1.45 -39.65 -6.28
CA THR A 111 -1.19 -41.05 -6.62
C THR A 111 -2.05 -41.95 -5.74
N LYS A 112 -2.91 -42.82 -6.27
CA LYS A 112 -3.75 -43.81 -5.54
C LYS A 112 -4.20 -43.41 -4.11
N ARG A 113 -3.36 -43.60 -3.09
CA ARG A 113 -3.62 -43.31 -1.66
C ARG A 113 -3.07 -41.96 -1.15
N LYS A 114 -2.34 -41.21 -1.97
CA LYS A 114 -1.69 -39.94 -1.65
C LYS A 114 -2.50 -38.77 -2.19
N PHE A 115 -2.81 -37.84 -1.29
CA PHE A 115 -3.53 -36.61 -1.58
C PHE A 115 -2.59 -35.40 -1.45
N ILE A 116 -2.97 -34.34 -2.15
CA ILE A 116 -2.36 -33.02 -2.13
C ILE A 116 -3.48 -32.04 -1.85
N VAL A 117 -3.22 -31.06 -0.99
CA VAL A 117 -4.10 -29.91 -0.77
C VAL A 117 -3.46 -28.70 -1.43
N ALA A 118 -4.16 -28.08 -2.38
CA ALA A 118 -3.76 -26.84 -3.04
C ALA A 118 -4.63 -25.69 -2.53
N ILE A 119 -3.98 -24.62 -2.05
CA ILE A 119 -4.62 -23.43 -1.51
C ILE A 119 -4.37 -22.26 -2.47
N SER A 120 -5.46 -21.68 -2.97
CA SER A 120 -5.47 -20.53 -3.88
C SER A 120 -6.21 -19.34 -3.25
N GLY A 121 -5.87 -18.11 -3.68
CA GLY A 121 -6.56 -16.89 -3.23
C GLY A 121 -5.93 -16.19 -2.02
N LEU A 122 -4.74 -16.63 -1.58
CA LEU A 122 -4.01 -16.01 -0.46
C LEU A 122 -3.29 -14.70 -0.83
N GLU A 123 -3.15 -14.39 -2.12
CA GLU A 123 -2.43 -13.21 -2.62
C GLU A 123 -3.12 -11.89 -2.24
N VAL A 124 -4.45 -11.88 -2.15
CA VAL A 124 -5.22 -10.68 -1.81
C VAL A 124 -5.07 -10.27 -0.35
N PHE A 125 -4.58 -11.18 0.50
CA PHE A 125 -4.36 -10.94 1.93
C PHE A 125 -2.98 -10.36 2.24
N GLU A 126 -2.17 -10.05 1.21
CA GLU A 126 -0.79 -9.55 1.32
C GLU A 126 0.07 -10.43 2.25
N ILE A 127 -0.20 -11.74 2.28
CA ILE A 127 0.58 -12.70 3.06
C ILE A 127 1.74 -13.19 2.21
N ASP A 128 2.96 -13.09 2.74
CA ASP A 128 4.16 -13.68 2.14
C ASP A 128 4.01 -15.20 2.01
N MET A 129 3.81 -15.69 0.79
CA MET A 129 3.61 -17.12 0.51
C MET A 129 4.77 -18.00 0.98
N LYS A 130 6.00 -17.45 0.98
CA LYS A 130 7.20 -18.16 1.48
C LYS A 130 7.20 -18.33 2.99
N LYS A 131 6.70 -17.34 3.75
CA LYS A 131 6.58 -17.44 5.21
C LYS A 131 5.45 -18.40 5.57
N LEU A 132 4.32 -18.27 4.89
CA LEU A 132 3.16 -19.12 5.10
C LEU A 132 3.44 -20.60 4.77
N ALA A 133 4.18 -20.88 3.68
CA ALA A 133 4.62 -22.23 3.36
C ALA A 133 5.54 -22.84 4.45
N LYS A 134 6.41 -22.03 5.06
CA LYS A 134 7.26 -22.48 6.19
C LYS A 134 6.44 -22.73 7.45
N THR A 135 5.50 -21.84 7.79
CA THR A 135 4.62 -22.05 8.95
C THR A 135 3.75 -23.29 8.79
N PHE A 136 3.24 -23.54 7.58
CA PHE A 136 2.49 -24.76 7.28
C PHE A 136 3.35 -26.01 7.35
N ALA A 137 4.58 -25.96 6.81
CA ALA A 137 5.50 -27.10 6.90
C ALA A 137 5.85 -27.44 8.35
N SER A 138 6.09 -26.45 9.21
CA SER A 138 6.37 -26.67 10.62
C SER A 138 5.14 -27.12 11.41
N LYS A 139 3.96 -26.56 11.13
CA LYS A 139 2.72 -26.85 11.88
C LYS A 139 2.17 -28.24 11.57
N PHE A 140 2.26 -28.67 10.31
CA PHE A 140 1.69 -29.95 9.86
C PHE A 140 2.74 -31.04 9.66
N ALA A 141 4.04 -30.73 9.81
CA ALA A 141 5.14 -31.64 9.54
C ALA A 141 5.08 -32.25 8.12
N THR A 142 4.58 -31.47 7.16
CA THR A 142 4.37 -31.89 5.76
C THR A 142 5.19 -31.06 4.78
N GLY A 143 5.55 -31.67 3.65
CA GLY A 143 6.22 -30.95 2.57
C GLY A 143 5.28 -29.89 1.96
N CYS A 144 5.63 -28.62 2.09
CA CYS A 144 4.93 -27.50 1.47
C CYS A 144 5.77 -26.89 0.35
N SER A 145 5.15 -26.64 -0.81
CA SER A 145 5.79 -25.99 -1.95
C SER A 145 4.91 -24.89 -2.52
N VAL A 146 5.52 -23.78 -2.95
CA VAL A 146 4.82 -22.72 -3.69
C VAL A 146 4.81 -23.11 -5.17
N SER A 147 3.63 -23.33 -5.72
CA SER A 147 3.41 -23.60 -7.14
C SER A 147 2.80 -22.37 -7.83
N LYS A 148 2.83 -22.35 -9.16
CA LYS A 148 2.16 -21.34 -9.98
C LYS A 148 1.07 -22.03 -10.79
N ASN A 149 -0.16 -21.54 -10.70
CA ASN A 149 -1.26 -22.04 -11.53
C ASN A 149 -1.13 -21.54 -12.98
N ALA A 150 -1.91 -22.12 -13.91
CA ALA A 150 -1.99 -21.74 -15.31
C ALA A 150 -2.32 -20.25 -15.53
N GLU A 151 -3.02 -19.62 -14.58
CA GLU A 151 -3.33 -18.18 -14.58
C GLU A 151 -2.21 -17.30 -13.98
N LYS A 152 -1.02 -17.87 -13.72
CA LYS A 152 0.14 -17.24 -13.04
C LYS A 152 -0.07 -16.86 -11.58
N ASN A 153 -1.26 -17.10 -11.03
CA ASN A 153 -1.52 -16.95 -9.60
C ASN A 153 -0.69 -17.95 -8.81
N GLN A 154 -0.10 -17.51 -7.70
CA GLN A 154 0.72 -18.35 -6.85
C GLN A 154 -0.18 -19.15 -5.88
N GLU A 155 0.09 -20.44 -5.73
CA GLU A 155 -0.67 -21.38 -4.90
C GLU A 155 0.26 -22.13 -3.95
N ILE A 156 -0.23 -22.45 -2.76
CA ILE A 156 0.52 -23.29 -1.81
C ILE A 156 0.03 -24.72 -1.95
N VAL A 157 0.96 -25.63 -2.25
CA VAL A 157 0.72 -27.05 -2.41
C VAL A 157 1.29 -27.78 -1.20
N ILE A 158 0.43 -28.45 -0.45
CA ILE A 158 0.77 -29.20 0.76
C ILE A 158 0.66 -30.69 0.47
N GLN A 159 1.71 -31.44 0.81
CA GLN A 159 1.72 -32.89 0.70
C GLN A 159 0.97 -33.51 1.89
N GLY A 160 -0.07 -34.29 1.62
CA GLY A 160 -0.84 -34.95 2.66
C GLY A 160 -2.32 -34.61 2.60
N ASP A 161 -3.05 -35.17 3.56
CA ASP A 161 -4.50 -35.06 3.64
C ASP A 161 -4.89 -34.21 4.85
N VAL A 162 -4.45 -32.97 4.84
CA VAL A 162 -4.59 -32.02 5.97
C VAL A 162 -5.69 -30.99 5.71
N LEU A 163 -6.75 -31.38 5.00
CA LEU A 163 -7.80 -30.47 4.56
C LEU A 163 -8.48 -29.76 5.75
N GLU A 164 -8.85 -30.53 6.77
CA GLU A 164 -9.57 -30.05 7.95
C GLU A 164 -8.71 -29.14 8.83
N ASP A 165 -7.44 -29.50 9.02
CA ASP A 165 -6.48 -28.70 9.77
C ASP A 165 -6.12 -27.38 9.06
N VAL A 166 -6.03 -27.42 7.72
CA VAL A 166 -5.77 -26.24 6.89
C VAL A 166 -6.95 -25.28 6.92
N GLU A 167 -8.18 -25.79 6.85
CA GLU A 167 -9.40 -25.00 6.96
C GLU A 167 -9.45 -24.28 8.32
N ALA A 168 -9.24 -25.01 9.43
CA ALA A 168 -9.20 -24.44 10.76
C ALA A 168 -8.13 -23.35 10.92
N TYR A 169 -6.93 -23.57 10.36
CA TYR A 169 -5.84 -22.59 10.42
C TYR A 169 -6.13 -21.35 9.56
N ILE A 170 -6.73 -21.51 8.38
CA ILE A 170 -7.13 -20.39 7.53
C ILE A 170 -8.21 -19.55 8.22
N HIS A 171 -9.20 -20.18 8.87
CA HIS A 171 -10.19 -19.45 9.68
C HIS A 171 -9.55 -18.69 10.85
N ALA A 172 -8.56 -19.26 11.52
CA ALA A 172 -7.81 -18.56 12.58
C ALA A 172 -7.06 -17.34 12.05
N LEU A 173 -6.37 -17.46 10.91
CA LEU A 173 -5.66 -16.36 10.26
C LEU A 173 -6.59 -15.26 9.75
N LEU A 174 -7.77 -15.65 9.22
CA LEU A 174 -8.78 -14.71 8.75
C LEU A 174 -9.39 -13.90 9.89
N LYS A 175 -9.60 -14.55 11.04
CA LYS A 175 -10.05 -13.89 12.28
C LYS A 175 -8.99 -12.91 12.81
N GLU A 176 -7.72 -13.28 12.78
CA GLU A 176 -6.62 -12.41 13.20
C GLU A 176 -6.48 -11.17 12.29
N LYS A 177 -6.83 -11.30 11.02
CA LYS A 177 -6.78 -10.21 10.03
C LYS A 177 -8.08 -9.40 9.88
N GLY A 178 -9.12 -9.71 10.66
CA GLY A 178 -10.36 -8.92 10.71
C GLY A 178 -11.24 -9.02 9.45
N MET A 179 -11.22 -10.15 8.73
CA MET A 179 -12.13 -10.41 7.61
C MET A 179 -12.89 -11.71 7.84
N GLU A 180 -14.06 -11.61 8.47
CA GLU A 180 -14.88 -12.75 8.88
C GLU A 180 -15.75 -13.33 7.73
N ASP A 181 -15.90 -12.63 6.60
CA ASP A 181 -16.77 -13.04 5.48
C ASP A 181 -16.04 -13.68 4.28
N VAL A 182 -14.79 -14.12 4.45
CA VAL A 182 -14.07 -14.78 3.37
C VAL A 182 -14.67 -16.16 3.14
N LYS A 183 -15.37 -16.30 2.01
CA LYS A 183 -15.95 -17.56 1.58
C LYS A 183 -14.84 -18.56 1.23
N VAL A 184 -14.56 -19.46 2.16
CA VAL A 184 -13.67 -20.61 1.95
C VAL A 184 -14.46 -21.68 1.18
N GLU A 185 -14.09 -21.94 -0.07
CA GLU A 185 -14.69 -23.00 -0.88
C GLU A 185 -13.77 -24.22 -0.86
N THR A 186 -14.20 -25.28 -0.16
CA THR A 186 -13.51 -26.56 -0.10
C THR A 186 -13.99 -27.46 -1.23
N ILE A 187 -13.12 -27.75 -2.21
CA ILE A 187 -13.43 -28.62 -3.35
C ILE A 187 -12.75 -29.97 -3.14
N ASP A 188 -13.55 -30.94 -2.74
CA ASP A 188 -13.14 -32.33 -2.49
C ASP A 188 -13.56 -33.21 -3.67
N THR A 189 -12.63 -33.62 -4.54
CA THR A 189 -12.94 -34.38 -5.78
C THR A 189 -13.41 -35.83 -5.55
N LYS A 190 -13.84 -36.21 -4.32
CA LYS A 190 -14.33 -37.57 -4.00
C LYS A 190 -15.60 -37.69 -3.13
N LYS A 191 -16.41 -36.64 -2.92
CA LYS A 191 -17.77 -36.83 -2.35
C LYS A 191 -18.82 -35.97 -3.06
N LYS A 192 -19.76 -36.63 -3.75
CA LYS A 192 -21.11 -36.08 -3.98
C LYS A 192 -21.93 -36.19 -2.68
N LYS A 193 -22.62 -35.09 -2.32
CA LYS A 193 -23.74 -34.85 -1.35
C LYS A 193 -23.33 -33.95 -0.15
N LYS A 194 -24.04 -32.87 0.24
CA LYS A 194 -25.35 -32.25 -0.12
C LYS A 194 -25.30 -30.73 0.24
N PRO A 195 -26.17 -29.87 -0.31
CA PRO A 195 -26.24 -28.46 0.06
C PRO A 195 -26.78 -28.30 1.49
N THR A 196 -26.00 -27.66 2.36
CA THR A 196 -26.49 -27.16 3.65
C THR A 196 -27.25 -25.86 3.40
N THR A 197 -28.56 -26.00 3.22
CA THR A 197 -29.51 -24.91 3.46
C THR A 197 -29.66 -24.79 4.97
N THR A 198 -29.43 -23.59 5.49
CA THR A 198 -29.76 -23.16 6.85
C THR A 198 -31.26 -23.40 7.10
N PRO A 199 -31.66 -24.18 8.11
CA PRO A 199 -33.03 -24.12 8.62
C PRO A 199 -33.07 -23.00 9.66
N GLU A 200 -33.68 -21.86 9.30
CA GLU A 200 -34.17 -20.90 10.29
C GLU A 200 -35.27 -21.57 11.11
N ALA A 201 -35.05 -21.67 12.42
CA ALA A 201 -36.03 -22.10 13.39
C ALA A 201 -35.95 -21.17 14.60
N LYS A 202 -36.79 -20.13 14.64
CA LYS A 202 -37.84 -19.95 15.66
C LYS A 202 -38.76 -18.79 15.29
#